data_AF-A0A7C5I7X8-F1
#
_entry.id   AF-A0A7C5I7X8-F1
#
_cell.length_a   1.000
_cell.length_b   1.000
_cell.length_c   1.000
_cell.angle_alpha   90.00
_cell.angle_beta   90.00
_cell.angle_gamma   90.00
#
_symmetry.space_group_name_H-M   'P 1'
#
loop_
_entity.id
_entity.type
_entity.pdbx_description
1 polymer ?
#
loop_
_entity_poly.entity_id
_entity_poly.type
_entity_poly.pdbx_seq_one_letter_code
_entity_poly.pdbx_strand_id
1 'polypeptide(L)'
;IEILNEFAEQAAREDLILGLENEHACHVGTASEAARVLAAAGHPNLSLVWDPANAFVAGEEPFPEGFDQLPFGKVAHVHAKDCWMKGGKPQWVPLGTGAVDWKGQLIALVERGYGGWISLETHWPGPNGDKLQASVICGWNLRGLLSW
;
A
#
# COMPACT_ATOMS: atom_id res chain seq x y z
N ILE A 1 -11.25 -8.50 14.91
CA ILE A 1 -10.04 -9.24 15.36
C ILE A 1 -10.27 -10.74 15.28
N GLU A 2 -11.29 -11.29 15.96
CA GLU A 2 -11.61 -12.74 15.91
C GLU A 2 -11.66 -13.31 14.49
N ILE A 3 -12.41 -12.66 13.59
CA ILE A 3 -12.53 -13.06 12.17
C ILE A 3 -11.17 -13.03 11.44
N LEU A 4 -10.32 -12.03 11.72
CA LEU A 4 -8.98 -11.96 11.10
C LEU A 4 -8.10 -13.12 11.55
N ASN A 5 -8.18 -13.48 12.83
CA ASN A 5 -7.43 -14.62 13.36
C ASN A 5 -7.95 -15.94 12.81
N GLU A 6 -9.26 -16.11 12.65
CA GLU A 6 -9.84 -17.29 12.02
C GLU A 6 -9.35 -17.46 10.58
N PHE A 7 -9.36 -16.41 9.77
CA PHE A 7 -8.84 -16.48 8.41
C PHE A 7 -7.32 -16.64 8.34
N ALA A 8 -6.57 -16.02 9.25
CA ALA A 8 -5.13 -16.19 9.32
C ALA A 8 -4.73 -17.62 9.72
N GLU A 9 -5.51 -18.27 10.58
CA GLU A 9 -5.37 -19.69 10.93
C GLU A 9 -5.68 -20.59 9.73
N GLN A 10 -6.71 -20.28 8.93
CA GLN A 10 -6.99 -21.01 7.68
C GLN A 10 -5.84 -20.87 6.68
N ALA A 11 -5.32 -19.66 6.49
CA ALA A 11 -4.15 -19.41 5.64
C ALA A 11 -2.93 -20.21 6.13
N ALA A 12 -2.69 -20.26 7.44
CA ALA A 12 -1.56 -20.99 8.02
C ALA A 12 -1.57 -22.50 7.71
N ARG A 13 -2.76 -23.12 7.68
CA ARG A 13 -2.90 -24.56 7.35
C ARG A 13 -2.50 -24.88 5.92
N GLU A 14 -2.57 -23.89 5.04
CA GLU A 14 -2.21 -24.00 3.62
C GLU A 14 -0.80 -23.44 3.33
N ASP A 15 0.00 -23.14 4.36
CA ASP A 15 1.32 -22.49 4.25
C ASP A 15 1.25 -21.12 3.54
N LEU A 16 0.15 -20.40 3.77
CA LEU A 16 -0.10 -19.06 3.23
C LEU A 16 -0.07 -17.99 4.32
N ILE A 17 0.09 -16.75 3.88
CA ILE A 17 -0.12 -15.55 4.69
C ILE A 17 -1.43 -14.90 4.30
N LEU A 18 -2.14 -14.36 5.28
CA LEU A 18 -3.26 -13.45 5.07
C LEU A 18 -2.73 -12.02 5.06
N GLY A 19 -2.87 -11.35 3.91
CA GLY A 19 -2.56 -9.93 3.76
C GLY A 19 -3.78 -9.06 4.05
N LEU A 20 -3.71 -8.22 5.09
CA LEU A 20 -4.66 -7.15 5.32
C LEU A 20 -4.18 -5.90 4.58
N GLU A 21 -4.92 -5.45 3.59
CA GLU A 21 -4.68 -4.16 2.94
C GLU A 21 -5.26 -3.01 3.77
N ASN A 22 -4.56 -1.89 3.86
CA ASN A 22 -5.17 -0.64 4.30
C ASN A 22 -5.94 -0.02 3.11
N GLU A 23 -7.25 0.14 3.27
CA GLU A 23 -8.17 0.61 2.25
C GLU A 23 -9.05 1.73 2.81
N HIS A 24 -8.98 2.91 2.20
CA HIS A 24 -9.64 4.14 2.66
C HIS A 24 -11.17 4.01 2.69
N ALA A 25 -11.75 3.11 1.89
CA ALA A 25 -13.17 2.81 1.87
C ALA A 25 -13.59 1.76 2.92
N CYS A 26 -12.65 1.24 3.71
CA CYS A 26 -12.85 0.16 4.67
C CYS A 26 -12.53 0.60 6.12
N HIS A 27 -12.57 -0.35 7.06
CA HIS A 27 -12.38 -0.08 8.50
C HIS A 27 -10.93 0.24 8.88
N VAL A 28 -9.97 -0.02 8.00
CA VAL A 28 -8.53 0.17 8.23
C VAL A 28 -7.98 0.90 7.01
N GLY A 29 -7.84 2.22 7.09
CA GLY A 29 -7.41 3.05 5.96
C GLY A 29 -5.96 3.54 6.08
N THR A 30 -5.50 3.75 7.31
CA THR A 30 -4.21 4.39 7.62
C THR A 30 -3.17 3.40 8.14
N ALA A 31 -1.89 3.77 8.09
CA ALA A 31 -0.79 3.04 8.72
C ALA A 31 -1.03 2.87 10.22
N SER A 32 -1.48 3.94 10.90
CA SER A 32 -1.77 3.91 12.34
C SER A 32 -2.88 2.91 12.70
N GLU A 33 -3.94 2.83 11.90
CA GLU A 33 -5.02 1.86 12.09
C GLU A 33 -4.55 0.44 11.81
N ALA A 34 -3.79 0.23 10.72
CA ALA A 34 -3.25 -1.08 10.38
C ALA A 34 -2.33 -1.61 11.48
N ALA A 35 -1.45 -0.76 12.01
CA ALA A 35 -0.56 -1.10 13.13
C ALA A 35 -1.35 -1.54 14.37
N ARG A 36 -2.39 -0.79 14.75
CA ARG A 36 -3.26 -1.13 15.89
C ARG A 36 -3.99 -2.45 15.69
N VAL A 37 -4.54 -2.69 14.50
CA VAL A 37 -5.27 -3.93 14.19
C VAL A 37 -4.34 -5.14 14.18
N LEU A 38 -3.17 -5.03 13.55
CA LEU A 38 -2.18 -6.11 13.48
C LEU A 38 -1.63 -6.45 14.88
N ALA A 39 -1.36 -5.44 15.71
CA ALA A 39 -0.92 -5.64 17.08
C ALA A 39 -2.01 -6.33 17.93
N ALA A 40 -3.27 -5.91 17.78
CA ALA A 40 -4.39 -6.51 18.51
C ALA A 40 -4.69 -7.96 18.07
N ALA A 41 -4.50 -8.27 16.79
CA ALA A 41 -4.67 -9.62 16.26
C ALA A 41 -3.53 -10.56 16.65
N GLY A 42 -2.28 -10.09 16.55
CA GLY A 42 -1.08 -10.80 17.02
C GLY A 42 -0.78 -12.12 16.31
N HIS A 43 -1.45 -12.44 15.20
CA HIS A 43 -1.31 -13.73 14.52
C HIS A 43 -0.05 -13.80 13.64
N PRO A 44 0.72 -14.90 13.66
CA PRO A 44 1.95 -15.02 12.86
C PRO A 44 1.69 -14.91 11.35
N ASN A 45 0.66 -15.60 10.84
CA ASN A 45 0.28 -15.58 9.42
C ASN A 45 -0.57 -14.37 8.99
N LEU A 46 -0.81 -13.39 9.86
CA LEU A 46 -1.44 -12.12 9.47
C LEU A 46 -0.36 -11.07 9.22
N SER A 47 -0.40 -10.46 8.03
CA SER A 47 0.55 -9.45 7.56
C SER A 47 -0.17 -8.27 6.91
N LEU A 48 0.58 -7.21 6.61
CA LEU A 48 0.11 -5.98 5.97
C LEU A 48 0.41 -6.00 4.47
N VAL A 49 -0.58 -5.62 3.67
CA VAL A 49 -0.41 -5.12 2.30
C VAL A 49 -0.45 -3.60 2.39
N TRP A 50 0.69 -2.95 2.27
CA TRP A 50 0.79 -1.51 2.45
C TRP A 50 0.42 -0.78 1.16
N ASP A 51 -0.55 0.13 1.24
CA ASP A 51 -0.90 1.06 0.18
C ASP A 51 -0.82 2.51 0.68
N PRO A 52 0.22 3.27 0.28
CA PRO A 52 0.39 4.66 0.69
C PRO A 52 -0.73 5.58 0.19
N ALA A 53 -1.30 5.32 -0.99
CA ALA A 53 -2.31 6.19 -1.56
C ALA A 53 -3.64 6.05 -0.81
N ASN A 54 -3.98 4.86 -0.32
CA ASN A 54 -5.13 4.65 0.54
C ASN A 54 -4.98 5.40 1.86
N ALA A 55 -3.79 5.37 2.48
CA ALA A 55 -3.52 6.18 3.67
C ALA A 55 -3.68 7.68 3.39
N PHE A 56 -3.17 8.15 2.24
CA PHE A 56 -3.32 9.55 1.80
C PHE A 56 -4.79 9.94 1.62
N VAL A 57 -5.59 9.11 0.96
CA VAL A 57 -7.03 9.37 0.75
C VAL A 57 -7.79 9.33 2.07
N ALA A 58 -7.38 8.51 3.03
CA ALA A 58 -7.91 8.49 4.40
C ALA A 58 -7.49 9.72 5.24
N GLY A 59 -6.63 10.59 4.71
CA GLY A 59 -6.19 11.84 5.36
C GLY A 59 -4.94 11.72 6.22
N GLU A 60 -4.24 10.59 6.17
CA GLU A 60 -2.91 10.43 6.79
C GLU A 60 -1.82 10.88 5.81
N GLU A 61 -0.75 11.49 6.32
CA GLU A 61 0.47 11.71 5.55
C GLU A 61 1.27 10.39 5.49
N PRO A 62 1.34 9.70 4.34
CA PRO A 62 1.85 8.33 4.32
C PRO A 62 3.36 8.24 4.54
N PHE A 63 4.09 9.33 4.30
CA PHE A 63 5.53 9.41 4.48
C PHE A 63 5.94 10.85 4.83
N PRO A 64 6.88 11.06 5.78
CA PRO A 64 7.54 10.02 6.58
C PRO A 64 6.70 9.48 7.75
N GLU A 65 5.75 10.26 8.29
CA GLU A 65 5.09 9.96 9.57
C GLU A 65 4.24 8.69 9.54
N GLY A 66 3.43 8.49 8.49
CA GLY A 66 2.64 7.26 8.33
C GLY A 66 3.53 6.03 8.18
N PHE A 67 4.58 6.13 7.39
CA PHE A 67 5.54 5.05 7.16
C PHE A 67 6.23 4.60 8.45
N ASP A 68 6.59 5.55 9.31
CA ASP A 68 7.22 5.25 10.60
C ASP A 68 6.31 4.49 11.56
N GLN A 69 4.99 4.58 11.39
CA GLN A 69 4.01 3.82 12.16
C GLN A 69 3.80 2.38 11.64
N LEU A 70 4.29 2.04 10.45
CA LEU A 70 4.10 0.71 9.90
C LEU A 70 4.71 -0.36 10.81
N PRO A 71 4.00 -1.47 11.06
CA PRO A 71 4.59 -2.64 11.69
C PRO A 71 5.52 -3.31 10.67
N PHE A 72 6.74 -2.78 10.49
CA PHE A 72 7.58 -3.09 9.33
C PHE A 72 7.87 -4.60 9.18
N GLY A 73 8.06 -5.33 10.28
CA GLY A 73 8.21 -6.79 10.27
C GLY A 73 6.97 -7.58 9.84
N LYS A 74 5.85 -6.90 9.60
CA LYS A 74 4.59 -7.45 9.08
C LYS A 74 4.27 -6.95 7.68
N VAL A 75 5.05 -6.06 7.07
CA VAL A 75 4.81 -5.62 5.68
C VAL A 75 5.21 -6.76 4.74
N ALA A 76 4.21 -7.44 4.17
CA ALA A 76 4.42 -8.56 3.26
C ALA A 76 4.43 -8.11 1.80
N HIS A 77 3.59 -7.13 1.45
CA HIS A 77 3.38 -6.69 0.08
C HIS A 77 3.11 -5.18 0.02
N VAL A 78 3.39 -4.54 -1.11
CA VAL A 78 3.10 -3.12 -1.32
C VAL A 78 2.29 -2.93 -2.60
N HIS A 79 1.19 -2.19 -2.52
CA HIS A 79 0.42 -1.74 -3.68
C HIS A 79 0.83 -0.34 -4.08
N ALA A 80 1.04 -0.15 -5.38
CA ALA A 80 1.51 1.09 -5.97
C ALA A 80 0.44 1.74 -6.85
N LYS A 81 -0.17 2.79 -6.30
CA LYS A 81 -1.09 3.70 -6.97
C LYS A 81 -0.83 5.14 -6.49
N ASP A 82 -1.35 6.13 -7.21
CA ASP A 82 -1.09 7.54 -6.90
C ASP A 82 -2.25 8.44 -7.27
N CYS A 83 -2.41 9.54 -6.53
CA CYS A 83 -3.53 10.46 -6.70
C CYS A 83 -3.24 11.86 -6.15
N TRP A 84 -4.07 12.81 -6.55
CA TRP A 84 -4.26 14.09 -5.85
C TRP A 84 -5.64 14.11 -5.20
N MET A 85 -5.82 14.87 -4.11
CA MET A 85 -7.15 15.16 -3.58
C MET A 85 -7.70 16.45 -4.20
N LYS A 86 -8.88 16.37 -4.84
CA LYS A 86 -9.58 17.52 -5.40
C LYS A 86 -11.05 17.48 -5.02
N GLY A 87 -11.53 18.51 -4.31
CA GLY A 87 -12.92 18.57 -3.86
C GLY A 87 -13.32 17.40 -2.97
N GLY A 88 -12.40 16.92 -2.12
CA GLY A 88 -12.64 15.80 -1.22
C GLY A 88 -12.69 14.42 -1.89
N LYS A 89 -12.27 14.32 -3.16
CA LYS A 89 -12.22 13.04 -3.89
C LYS A 89 -10.83 12.79 -4.46
N PRO A 90 -10.37 11.53 -4.51
CA PRO A 90 -9.14 11.20 -5.20
C PRO A 90 -9.30 11.44 -6.70
N GLN A 91 -8.27 12.02 -7.29
CA GLN A 91 -8.04 12.12 -8.72
C GLN A 91 -6.82 11.25 -9.01
N TRP A 92 -7.07 10.02 -9.46
CA TRP A 92 -6.01 9.06 -9.77
C TRP A 92 -5.16 9.54 -10.94
N VAL A 93 -3.85 9.41 -10.82
CA VAL A 93 -2.85 9.87 -11.80
C VAL A 93 -1.82 8.77 -12.05
N PRO A 94 -0.95 8.91 -13.08
CA PRO A 94 0.18 8.01 -13.24
C PRO A 94 1.00 7.91 -11.94
N LEU A 95 1.49 6.71 -11.64
CA LEU A 95 2.31 6.49 -10.45
C LEU A 95 3.50 7.46 -10.40
N GLY A 96 3.76 8.07 -9.23
CA GLY A 96 4.87 8.98 -9.00
C GLY A 96 4.63 10.41 -9.50
N THR A 97 3.40 10.75 -9.89
CA THR A 97 3.01 12.09 -10.37
C THR A 97 1.93 12.74 -9.51
N GLY A 98 1.51 12.05 -8.45
CA GLY A 98 0.54 12.50 -7.48
C GLY A 98 1.19 13.06 -6.21
N ALA A 99 0.43 13.03 -5.13
CA ALA A 99 0.81 13.58 -3.85
C ALA A 99 1.67 12.62 -3.00
N VAL A 100 1.64 11.32 -3.30
CA VAL A 100 2.39 10.33 -2.52
C VAL A 100 3.88 10.47 -2.82
N ASP A 101 4.70 10.64 -1.78
CA ASP A 101 6.16 10.58 -1.91
C ASP A 101 6.64 9.14 -2.12
N TRP A 102 6.47 8.66 -3.35
CA TRP A 102 6.89 7.33 -3.76
C TRP A 102 8.41 7.14 -3.70
N LYS A 103 9.20 8.20 -3.93
CA LYS A 103 10.66 8.08 -3.86
C LYS A 103 11.10 7.86 -2.42
N GLY A 104 10.56 8.63 -1.48
CA GLY A 104 10.79 8.45 -0.04
C GLY A 104 10.36 7.07 0.45
N GLN A 105 9.14 6.64 0.10
CA GLN A 105 8.62 5.29 0.40
C GLN A 105 9.57 4.18 -0.08
N LEU A 106 10.00 4.23 -1.35
CA LEU A 106 10.86 3.19 -1.95
C LEU A 106 12.25 3.14 -1.29
N ILE A 107 12.87 4.29 -1.06
CA ILE A 107 14.16 4.36 -0.37
C ILE A 107 14.03 3.78 1.04
N ALA A 108 13.02 4.21 1.80
CA ALA A 108 12.83 3.76 3.17
C ALA A 108 12.48 2.26 3.26
N LEU A 109 11.73 1.72 2.31
CA LEU A 109 11.49 0.27 2.18
C LEU A 109 12.82 -0.48 2.04
N VAL A 110 13.69 -0.04 1.12
CA VAL A 110 15.00 -0.66 0.90
C VAL A 110 15.90 -0.52 2.13
N GLU A 111 15.99 0.66 2.73
CA GLU A 111 16.82 0.92 3.92
C GLU A 111 16.40 0.09 5.14
N ARG A 112 15.10 -0.17 5.29
CA ARG A 112 14.59 -1.05 6.35
C ARG A 112 14.63 -2.54 5.99
N GLY A 113 15.14 -2.89 4.81
CA GLY A 113 15.39 -4.28 4.39
C GLY A 113 14.17 -4.98 3.80
N TYR A 114 13.18 -4.25 3.28
CA TYR A 114 12.08 -4.85 2.53
C TYR A 114 12.60 -5.46 1.22
N GLY A 115 12.46 -6.77 1.09
CA GLY A 115 12.84 -7.53 -0.12
C GLY A 115 11.64 -8.14 -0.85
N GLY A 116 10.43 -7.69 -0.55
CA GLY A 116 9.19 -8.20 -1.15
C GLY A 116 8.85 -7.53 -2.48
N TRP A 117 7.60 -7.70 -2.90
CA TRP A 117 7.11 -7.24 -4.20
C TRP A 117 6.30 -5.95 -4.08
N ILE A 118 6.41 -5.12 -5.12
CA ILE A 118 5.59 -3.92 -5.29
C ILE A 118 4.73 -4.12 -6.53
N SER A 119 3.41 -4.18 -6.35
CA SER A 119 2.46 -4.40 -7.43
C SER A 119 1.80 -3.10 -7.86
N LEU A 120 1.75 -2.84 -9.16
CA LEU A 120 0.94 -1.75 -9.70
C LEU A 120 -0.56 -2.05 -9.51
N GLU A 121 -1.28 -1.11 -8.93
CA GLU A 121 -2.74 -1.16 -8.79
C GLU A 121 -3.35 0.07 -9.47
N THR A 122 -3.34 0.06 -10.81
CA THR A 122 -3.64 1.29 -11.57
C THR A 122 -5.13 1.63 -11.53
N HIS A 123 -5.51 2.55 -10.63
CA HIS A 123 -6.82 3.22 -10.63
C HIS A 123 -6.93 4.34 -11.67
N TRP A 124 -5.78 4.84 -12.16
CA TRP A 124 -5.77 5.78 -13.28
C TRP A 124 -6.18 5.08 -14.58
N PRO A 125 -7.22 5.55 -15.30
CA PRO A 125 -7.75 4.86 -16.48
C PRO A 125 -6.84 4.92 -17.71
N GLY A 126 -5.73 5.66 -17.63
CA GLY A 126 -4.85 5.89 -18.77
C GLY A 126 -5.32 7.00 -19.71
N PRO A 127 -4.49 7.35 -20.70
CA PRO A 127 -4.88 8.29 -21.74
C PRO A 127 -6.04 7.71 -22.55
N ASN A 128 -7.10 8.50 -22.76
CA ASN A 128 -8.30 8.10 -23.48
C ASN A 128 -8.98 6.82 -22.95
N GLY A 129 -8.72 6.42 -21.69
CA GLY A 129 -9.26 5.19 -21.10
C GLY A 129 -8.53 3.89 -21.48
N ASP A 130 -7.35 3.98 -22.11
CA ASP A 130 -6.53 2.82 -22.44
C ASP A 130 -5.81 2.27 -21.19
N LYS A 131 -6.34 1.16 -20.67
CA LYS A 131 -5.78 0.47 -19.49
C LYS A 131 -4.41 -0.15 -19.73
N LEU A 132 -4.13 -0.67 -20.92
CA LEU A 132 -2.81 -1.24 -21.23
C LEU A 132 -1.77 -0.12 -21.21
N GLN A 133 -2.08 1.00 -21.85
CA GLN A 133 -1.21 2.16 -21.85
C GLN A 133 -1.04 2.73 -20.44
N ALA A 134 -2.09 2.72 -19.60
CA ALA A 134 -2.00 3.09 -18.19
C ALA A 134 -0.95 2.24 -17.44
N SER A 135 -1.07 0.90 -17.54
CA SER A 135 -0.13 -0.01 -16.88
C SER A 135 1.30 0.15 -17.39
N VAL A 136 1.48 0.34 -18.70
CA VAL A 136 2.80 0.59 -19.30
C VAL A 136 3.42 1.86 -18.73
N ILE A 137 2.69 2.99 -18.72
CA ILE A 137 3.19 4.27 -18.20
C ILE A 137 3.54 4.15 -16.71
N CYS A 138 2.65 3.59 -15.89
CA CYS A 138 2.91 3.42 -14.46
C CYS A 138 4.10 2.50 -14.19
N GLY A 139 4.30 1.45 -15.00
CA GLY A 139 5.47 0.57 -14.91
C GLY A 139 6.78 1.26 -15.26
N TRP A 140 6.79 2.11 -16.31
CA TRP A 140 7.95 2.93 -16.63
C TRP A 140 8.26 3.93 -15.52
N ASN A 141 7.24 4.56 -14.93
CA ASN A 141 7.43 5.48 -13.82
C ASN A 141 7.98 4.77 -12.57
N LEU A 142 7.44 3.59 -12.21
CA LEU A 142 7.96 2.79 -11.09
C LEU A 142 9.43 2.45 -11.28
N ARG A 143 9.80 2.00 -12.49
CA ARG A 143 11.20 1.74 -12.84
C ARG A 143 12.06 3.01 -12.74
N GLY A 144 11.55 4.16 -13.18
CA GLY A 144 12.23 5.44 -13.07
C GLY A 144 12.46 5.88 -11.62
N LEU A 145 11.47 5.66 -10.74
CA LEU A 145 11.59 5.95 -9.30
C LEU A 145 12.67 5.12 -8.60
N LEU A 146 13.00 3.95 -9.13
CA LEU A 146 14.08 3.07 -8.66
C LEU A 146 15.46 3.41 -9.24
N SER A 147 15.57 4.44 -10.07
CA SER A 147 16.82 4.83 -10.76
C SER A 147 17.58 5.91 -9.99
N TRP A 148 17.99 5.60 -8.76
CA TRP A 148 18.80 6.47 -7.89
C TRP A 148 20.21 5.92 -7.67
#